data_AF-A0A972XGQ2-F1
#
_entry.id   AF-A0A972XGQ2-F1
#
_cell.length_a   1.000
_cell.length_b   1.000
_cell.length_c   1.000
_cell.angle_alpha   90.00
_cell.angle_beta   90.00
_cell.angle_gamma   90.00
#
_symmetry.space_group_name_H-M   'P 1'
#
loop_
_entity.id
_entity.type
_entity.pdbx_description
1 polymer ?
#
loop_
_entity_poly.entity_id
_entity_poly.type
_entity_poly.pdbx_seq_one_letter_code
_entity_poly.pdbx_strand_id
1 'polypeptide(L)'
;MGLTQAVHLDARLSARTFVPAIENSANLGLYFYDETAVSDHYLRAGTLSVTVLERGTAWLGTETFRSFQDAGQFVGVIENRQGTKIGCIEKVAKSGYGGYLSNLVR
;
A
#
# COMPACT_ATOMS: atom_id res chain seq x y z
N MET A 1 2.07 -3.79 -20.51
CA MET A 1 1.01 -3.15 -19.71
C MET A 1 0.85 -3.97 -18.44
N GLY A 2 1.45 -3.53 -17.34
CA GLY A 2 1.41 -4.25 -16.07
C GLY A 2 0.01 -4.19 -15.47
N LEU A 3 -0.55 -5.34 -15.11
CA LEU A 3 -1.79 -5.42 -14.36
C LEU A 3 -1.58 -4.72 -13.01
N THR A 4 -2.38 -3.70 -12.70
CA THR A 4 -2.34 -3.03 -11.40
C THR A 4 -2.96 -3.95 -10.36
N GLN A 5 -2.14 -4.45 -9.44
CA GLN A 5 -2.52 -5.41 -8.41
C GLN A 5 -2.25 -4.83 -7.03
N ALA A 6 -3.18 -5.00 -6.10
CA ALA A 6 -2.95 -4.78 -4.68
C ALA A 6 -2.71 -6.12 -4.00
N VAL A 7 -1.66 -6.19 -3.17
CA VAL A 7 -1.32 -7.38 -2.37
C VAL A 7 -1.74 -7.12 -0.93
N HIS A 8 -2.53 -8.03 -0.36
CA HIS A 8 -2.91 -7.99 1.06
C HIS A 8 -2.24 -9.15 1.78
N LEU A 9 -1.43 -8.84 2.81
CA LEU A 9 -0.73 -9.81 3.64
C LEU A 9 -1.29 -9.76 5.06
N ASP A 10 -1.49 -10.91 5.70
CA ASP A 10 -1.95 -10.99 7.09
C ASP A 10 -0.88 -10.44 8.05
N ALA A 11 -1.25 -9.50 8.92
CA ALA A 11 -0.37 -8.87 9.89
C ALA A 11 0.05 -9.78 11.07
N ARG A 12 -0.47 -11.01 11.18
CA ARG A 12 -0.05 -12.01 12.19
C ARG A 12 1.37 -12.56 11.98
N LEU A 13 2.08 -12.06 10.98
CA LEU A 13 3.48 -12.36 10.72
C LEU A 13 4.37 -12.09 11.94
N SER A 14 5.00 -13.15 12.44
CA SER A 14 6.15 -13.01 13.33
C SER A 14 7.42 -12.73 12.52
N ALA A 15 8.44 -12.14 13.16
CA ALA A 15 9.77 -11.90 12.57
C ALA A 15 10.35 -13.12 11.83
N ARG A 16 9.95 -14.36 12.20
CA ARG A 16 10.35 -15.62 11.55
C ARG A 16 10.01 -15.72 10.06
N THR A 17 9.05 -14.95 9.56
CA THR A 17 8.67 -14.98 8.13
C THR A 17 9.42 -13.93 7.31
N PHE A 18 9.82 -12.83 7.95
CA PHE A 18 10.63 -11.78 7.33
C PHE A 18 12.11 -12.15 7.27
N VAL A 19 12.61 -12.89 8.27
CA VAL A 19 14.01 -13.31 8.36
C VAL A 19 14.47 -14.12 7.13
N PRO A 20 13.73 -15.12 6.61
CA PRO A 20 14.14 -15.82 5.39
C PRO A 20 14.21 -14.94 4.14
N ALA A 21 13.33 -13.94 4.00
CA ALA A 21 13.34 -13.00 2.89
C ALA A 21 14.57 -12.06 2.95
N ILE A 22 15.00 -11.70 4.17
CA ILE A 22 16.20 -10.89 4.42
C ILE A 22 17.48 -11.74 4.33
N GLU A 23 17.45 -13.00 4.77
CA GLU A 23 18.61 -13.90 4.72
C GLU A 23 18.94 -14.31 3.27
N ASN A 24 17.93 -14.51 2.42
CA ASN A 24 18.14 -14.83 1.01
C ASN A 24 18.81 -13.66 0.25
N SER A 25 18.48 -12.41 0.61
CA SER A 25 19.15 -11.23 0.07
C SER A 25 20.55 -11.02 0.68
N ALA A 26 20.73 -11.28 1.98
CA ALA A 26 22.04 -11.23 2.64
C ALA A 26 23.05 -12.23 2.06
N ASN A 27 22.63 -13.45 1.69
CA ASN A 27 23.48 -14.46 1.04
C ASN A 27 23.93 -14.06 -0.38
N LEU A 28 23.19 -13.15 -1.02
CA LEU A 28 23.55 -12.55 -2.31
C LEU A 28 24.40 -11.27 -2.16
N GLY A 29 24.79 -10.90 -0.92
CA GLY A 29 25.53 -9.67 -0.62
C GLY A 29 24.68 -8.41 -0.67
N LEU A 30 23.35 -8.58 -0.68
CA LEU A 30 22.37 -7.53 -0.87
C LEU A 30 21.63 -7.31 0.45
N TYR A 31 22.10 -6.38 1.27
CA TYR A 31 21.42 -5.98 2.52
C TYR A 31 20.21 -5.09 2.22
N PHE A 32 19.27 -5.56 1.40
CA PHE A 32 18.02 -4.87 1.15
C PHE A 32 16.83 -5.83 1.29
N TYR A 33 15.70 -5.25 1.66
CA TYR A 33 14.41 -5.91 1.73
C TYR A 33 13.85 -6.05 0.32
N ASP A 34 13.46 -7.27 -0.07
CA ASP A 34 12.82 -7.57 -1.36
C ASP A 34 11.36 -7.97 -1.14
N GLU A 35 10.43 -7.09 -1.53
CA GLU A 35 8.99 -7.31 -1.47
C GLU A 35 8.54 -8.54 -2.27
N THR A 36 9.28 -8.90 -3.33
CA THR A 36 8.98 -10.07 -4.16
C THR A 36 9.25 -11.35 -3.39
N ALA A 37 10.34 -11.40 -2.61
CA ALA A 37 10.67 -12.55 -1.78
C ALA A 37 9.60 -12.82 -0.71
N VAL A 38 9.03 -11.75 -0.14
CA VAL A 38 7.89 -11.86 0.80
C VAL A 38 6.64 -12.37 0.07
N SER A 39 6.32 -11.81 -1.10
CA SER A 39 5.18 -12.26 -1.90
C SER A 39 5.30 -13.73 -2.30
N ASP A 40 6.49 -14.17 -2.67
CA ASP A 40 6.83 -15.56 -3.00
C ASP A 40 6.64 -16.52 -1.83
N HIS A 41 7.01 -16.09 -0.62
CA HIS A 41 6.79 -16.89 0.59
C HIS A 41 5.28 -17.17 0.78
N TYR A 42 4.48 -16.13 0.69
CA TYR A 42 3.02 -16.20 0.81
C TYR A 42 2.37 -17.01 -0.31
N LEU A 43 2.89 -16.89 -1.52
CA LEU A 43 2.44 -17.67 -2.67
C LEU A 43 2.68 -19.16 -2.44
N ARG A 44 3.89 -19.54 -1.97
CA ARG A 44 4.24 -20.94 -1.66
C ARG A 44 3.45 -21.49 -0.48
N ALA A 45 3.10 -20.65 0.50
CA ALA A 45 2.27 -21.02 1.62
C ALA A 45 0.77 -21.14 1.26
N GLY A 46 0.36 -20.73 0.05
CA GLY A 46 -1.05 -20.71 -0.37
C GLY A 46 -1.91 -19.69 0.37
N THR A 47 -1.29 -18.74 1.06
CA THR A 47 -1.95 -17.70 1.88
C THR A 47 -1.90 -16.31 1.25
N LEU A 48 -1.29 -16.18 0.06
CA LEU A 48 -1.27 -14.92 -0.69
C LEU A 48 -2.66 -14.57 -1.23
N SER A 49 -3.17 -13.39 -0.85
CA SER A 49 -4.37 -12.80 -1.45
C SER A 49 -3.99 -11.66 -2.39
N VAL A 50 -4.37 -11.78 -3.66
CA VAL A 50 -4.14 -10.76 -4.70
C VAL A 50 -5.48 -10.27 -5.24
N THR A 51 -5.65 -8.94 -5.28
CA THR A 51 -6.84 -8.30 -5.85
C THR A 51 -6.45 -7.42 -7.03
N VAL A 52 -7.14 -7.60 -8.15
CA VAL A 52 -7.02 -6.70 -9.30
C VAL A 52 -7.78 -5.42 -8.99
N LEU A 53 -7.13 -4.27 -9.19
CA LEU A 53 -7.81 -2.99 -9.00
C LEU A 53 -8.87 -2.78 -10.10
N GLU A 54 -10.02 -2.25 -9.69
CA GLU A 54 -11.12 -2.00 -10.60
C GLU A 54 -10.74 -0.96 -11.66
N ARG A 55 -11.41 -1.04 -12.81
CA ARG A 55 -11.27 -0.03 -13.86
C ARG A 55 -11.70 1.33 -13.30
N GLY A 56 -10.86 2.34 -13.48
CA GLY A 56 -11.10 3.68 -12.96
C GLY A 56 -10.36 3.98 -11.66
N THR A 57 -9.70 2.99 -11.05
CA THR A 57 -8.73 3.24 -9.98
C THR A 57 -7.47 3.90 -10.56
N ALA A 58 -7.05 5.01 -9.96
CA ALA A 58 -5.76 5.63 -10.22
C ALA A 58 -4.74 5.09 -9.22
N TRP A 59 -3.65 4.49 -9.72
CA TRP A 59 -2.49 4.10 -8.93
C TRP A 59 -1.32 5.00 -9.31
N LEU A 60 -0.87 5.83 -8.38
CA LEU A 60 0.06 6.91 -8.64
C LEU A 60 1.40 6.61 -7.96
N GLY A 61 2.47 6.63 -8.75
CA GLY A 61 3.84 6.51 -8.26
C GLY A 61 4.49 7.88 -8.05
N THR A 62 5.48 7.94 -7.17
CA THR A 62 6.27 9.15 -6.88
C THR A 62 7.77 8.90 -6.98
N GLU A 63 8.15 7.87 -7.74
CA GLU A 63 9.53 7.42 -7.90
C GLU A 63 10.38 8.33 -8.79
N THR A 64 9.74 9.16 -9.63
CA THR A 64 10.43 10.19 -10.42
C THR A 64 9.82 11.56 -10.15
N PHE A 65 10.58 12.63 -10.42
CA PHE A 65 10.06 13.99 -10.33
C PHE A 65 8.80 14.19 -11.18
N ARG A 66 8.78 13.59 -12.38
CA ARG A 66 7.65 13.68 -13.30
C ARG A 66 6.43 12.93 -12.77
N SER A 67 6.58 11.68 -12.32
CA SER A 67 5.47 10.91 -11.78
C SER A 67 4.92 11.53 -10.48
N PHE A 68 5.79 12.10 -9.65
CA PHE A 68 5.38 12.90 -8.49
C PHE A 68 4.56 14.13 -8.88
N GLN A 69 5.01 14.91 -9.88
CA GLN A 69 4.28 16.07 -10.37
C GLN A 69 2.92 15.67 -10.96
N ASP A 70 2.88 14.63 -11.77
CA ASP A 70 1.64 14.10 -12.38
C ASP A 70 0.66 13.62 -11.29
N ALA A 71 1.16 12.96 -10.24
CA ALA A 71 0.36 12.54 -9.10
C ALA A 71 -0.25 13.74 -8.34
N GLY A 72 0.55 14.78 -8.09
CA GLY A 72 0.09 16.01 -7.44
C GLY A 72 -0.97 16.75 -8.26
N GLN A 73 -0.78 16.83 -9.58
CA GLN A 73 -1.77 17.43 -10.49
C GLN A 73 -3.08 16.63 -10.50
N PHE A 74 -3.00 15.30 -10.57
CA PHE A 74 -4.17 14.44 -10.52
C PHE A 74 -4.99 14.67 -9.24
N VAL A 75 -4.34 14.62 -8.07
CA VAL A 75 -4.99 14.87 -6.78
C VAL A 75 -5.62 16.26 -6.75
N GLY A 76 -4.89 17.30 -7.14
CA GLY A 76 -5.39 18.68 -7.14
C GLY A 76 -6.63 18.90 -7.99
N VAL A 77 -6.69 18.31 -9.19
CA VAL A 77 -7.88 18.38 -10.07
C VAL A 77 -9.09 17.72 -9.41
N ILE A 78 -8.91 16.53 -8.81
CA ILE A 78 -10.02 15.81 -8.18
C ILE A 78 -10.52 16.56 -6.93
N GLU A 79 -9.62 17.04 -6.08
CA GLU A 79 -10.00 17.80 -4.88
C GLU A 79 -10.79 19.07 -5.24
N ASN A 80 -10.32 19.83 -6.24
CA ASN A 80 -10.99 21.04 -6.71
C ASN A 80 -12.39 20.75 -7.27
N ARG A 81 -12.56 19.62 -7.94
CA ARG A 81 -13.84 19.24 -8.55
C ARG A 81 -14.84 18.66 -7.56
N GLN A 82 -14.37 17.93 -6.54
CA GLN A 82 -15.23 17.27 -5.55
C GLN A 82 -15.42 18.09 -4.28
N GLY A 83 -14.62 19.15 -4.07
CA GLY A 83 -14.64 19.95 -2.84
C GLY A 83 -14.21 19.16 -1.59
N THR A 84 -13.55 18.03 -1.78
CA THR A 84 -13.13 17.12 -0.71
C THR A 84 -11.64 16.84 -0.81
N LYS A 85 -10.96 16.84 0.34
CA LYS A 85 -9.55 16.48 0.45
C LYS A 85 -9.32 14.97 0.36
N ILE A 86 -8.31 14.56 -0.41
CA ILE A 86 -7.84 13.18 -0.54
C ILE A 86 -6.72 12.97 0.48
N GLY A 87 -6.73 11.83 1.18
CA GLY A 87 -5.68 11.49 2.16
C GLY A 87 -5.75 12.26 3.50
N CYS A 88 -6.83 12.98 3.78
CA CYS A 88 -7.04 13.68 5.06
C CYS A 88 -7.39 12.68 6.19
N ILE A 89 -6.42 12.42 7.06
CA ILE A 89 -6.52 11.43 8.15
C ILE A 89 -7.61 11.81 9.17
N GLU A 90 -7.83 13.10 9.42
CA GLU A 90 -8.82 13.62 10.36
C GLU A 90 -10.24 13.33 9.88
N LYS A 91 -10.48 13.48 8.57
CA LYS A 91 -11.76 13.16 7.96
C LYS A 91 -12.07 11.67 8.04
N VAL A 92 -11.08 10.81 7.80
CA VAL A 92 -11.21 9.35 7.93
C VAL A 92 -11.46 8.96 9.39
N ALA A 93 -10.75 9.57 10.34
CA ALA A 93 -10.91 9.27 11.74
C ALA A 93 -12.29 9.72 12.28
N LYS A 94 -12.82 10.84 11.78
CA LYS A 94 -14.16 11.37 12.13
C LYS A 94 -15.31 10.59 11.46
N SER A 95 -15.13 10.08 10.24
CA SER A 95 -16.20 9.37 9.52
C SER A 95 -16.54 8.00 10.10
N GLY A 96 -15.81 7.54 11.11
CA GLY A 96 -16.04 6.26 11.78
C GLY A 96 -15.45 5.05 11.06
N TYR A 97 -14.74 5.25 9.94
CA TYR A 97 -14.12 4.18 9.12
C TYR A 97 -13.02 3.37 9.83
N GLY A 98 -12.75 3.65 11.11
CA GLY A 98 -11.93 2.81 11.99
C GLY A 98 -12.18 3.07 13.49
N GLY A 99 -13.29 3.71 13.86
CA GLY A 99 -13.66 3.98 15.26
C GLY A 99 -12.74 4.90 16.06
N TYR A 100 -11.77 5.58 15.42
CA TYR A 100 -10.68 6.27 16.12
C TYR A 100 -11.12 7.53 16.90
N LEU A 101 -12.06 8.34 16.36
CA LEU A 101 -12.51 9.57 17.03
C LEU A 101 -13.93 9.50 17.60
N SER A 102 -14.70 8.43 17.31
CA SER A 102 -16.05 8.25 17.89
C SER A 102 -16.03 8.03 19.42
N ASN A 103 -14.87 7.71 20.00
CA ASN A 103 -14.70 7.47 21.43
C ASN A 103 -14.09 8.66 22.21
N LEU A 104 -13.73 9.76 21.54
CA LEU A 104 -13.08 10.91 22.19
C LEU A 104 -14.05 12.03 22.60
N VAL A 105 -15.33 11.91 22.25
CA VAL A 105 -16.39 12.91 22.53
C VAL A 105 -17.59 12.28 23.23
N ARG A 106 -17.38 11.21 24.00
CA ARG A 106 -18.36 10.67 24.95
C ARG A 106 -17.86 10.83 26.37
#